data_AF-M0CU14-F1
#
_entry.id   AF-M0CU14-F1
#
_cell.length_a   1.000
_cell.length_b   1.000
_cell.length_c   1.000
_cell.angle_alpha   90.00
_cell.angle_beta   90.00
_cell.angle_gamma   90.00
#
_symmetry.space_group_name_H-M   'P 1'
#
loop_
_entity.id
_entity.type
_entity.pdbx_description
1 polymer ?
#
loop_
_entity_poly.entity_id
_entity_poly.type
_entity_poly.pdbx_seq_one_letter_code
_entity_poly.pdbx_strand_id
1 'polypeptide(L)'
;MDDLSRSDPLAAVSPLDGRYAGRTEPLVPYASEAALMRARVRVEAEYLLALSDLDATPLSLSQSERETVRALYEEFDGEDARLVKRLETEGAAGYAATNHDVKAVEYFVRTETDDRVHPWIHFGLTSEDVNNLAQRLLVKPAVEGVLVPAIEEIRDELAALAREHRATPMLARTHGQPATPTTFGKEMAVYAARLGTQLGRVKEAVEGLSGKLAGASGTYAAHVAAYPEVDWRAFSREFVAGLGLEHTALTTQVNPCDDLAAVFDALRGVDNVLLDLDRDVWLYVSQRYLGQEAAAGETGSSTMPHKVNPIDFENSEGNLSKANADLGFLADYVTNSRLQRDLSDSTVKRNIGSAFAHCLIGYRKTAAGLDKVVPNERVMREELDAHPELIGEAVQTILRREGDTEAYERVKELTRGCEVTLEDFRDLFDELDVEESVREELRALSPTTYVGLGDQLVDELR
;
A
#
# COMPACT_ATOMS: atom_id res chain seq x y z
N MET A 1 19.67 12.77 27.83
CA MET A 1 19.29 14.04 27.18
C MET A 1 17.92 14.28 27.76
N ASP A 2 17.90 14.88 28.95
CA ASP A 2 16.76 14.84 29.86
C ASP A 2 16.03 16.19 29.88
N ASP A 3 16.46 17.10 28.99
CA ASP A 3 15.99 18.45 28.77
C ASP A 3 14.92 18.55 27.66
N LEU A 4 14.79 17.53 26.80
CA LEU A 4 13.74 17.46 25.78
C LEU A 4 12.46 16.84 26.35
N SER A 5 11.33 17.53 26.16
CA SER A 5 10.01 16.97 26.47
C SER A 5 9.74 15.74 25.61
N ARG A 6 9.06 14.71 26.17
CA ARG A 6 8.57 13.56 25.39
C ARG A 6 7.60 13.94 24.26
N SER A 7 7.00 15.13 24.32
CA SER A 7 6.14 15.65 23.27
C SER A 7 6.92 16.28 22.10
N ASP A 8 8.23 16.46 22.22
CA ASP A 8 9.08 16.99 21.15
C ASP A 8 9.36 15.89 20.11
N PRO A 9 9.16 16.12 18.81
CA PRO A 9 9.49 15.15 17.77
C PRO A 9 10.95 14.66 17.78
N LEU A 10 11.89 15.47 18.29
CA LEU A 10 13.29 15.06 18.45
C LEU A 10 13.50 14.05 19.59
N ALA A 11 12.56 13.98 20.53
CA ALA A 11 12.54 13.00 21.61
C ALA A 11 11.72 11.74 21.26
N ALA A 12 11.10 11.70 20.08
CA ALA A 12 10.32 10.54 19.64
C ALA A 12 11.21 9.30 19.48
N VAL A 13 10.80 8.20 20.10
CA VAL A 13 11.53 6.91 19.99
C VAL A 13 11.37 6.32 18.60
N SER A 14 10.17 6.40 18.04
CA SER A 14 9.89 5.98 16.67
C SER A 14 10.24 7.11 15.69
N PRO A 15 10.93 6.82 14.57
CA PRO A 15 11.15 7.83 13.54
C PRO A 15 9.85 8.24 12.84
N LEU A 16 8.79 7.43 12.93
CA LEU A 16 7.48 7.70 12.33
C LEU A 16 6.83 8.96 12.92
N ASP A 17 7.03 9.20 14.22
CA ASP A 17 6.50 10.35 14.96
C ASP A 17 7.54 11.45 15.19
N GLY A 18 8.78 11.22 14.73
CA GLY A 18 9.90 12.16 14.83
C GLY A 18 10.36 12.63 13.46
N ARG A 19 11.43 12.00 12.95
CA ARG A 19 12.05 12.34 11.65
C ARG A 19 11.06 12.39 10.49
N TYR A 20 10.06 11.52 10.48
CA TYR A 20 9.08 11.38 9.41
C TYR A 20 7.69 11.90 9.78
N ALA A 21 7.52 12.62 10.90
CA ALA A 21 6.21 13.07 11.39
C ALA A 21 5.40 13.84 10.32
N GLY A 22 6.04 14.78 9.60
CA GLY A 22 5.36 15.51 8.52
C GLY A 22 4.97 14.65 7.31
N ARG A 23 5.58 13.46 7.15
CA ARG A 23 5.22 12.50 6.10
C ARG A 23 4.13 11.53 6.54
N THR A 24 3.98 11.30 7.84
CA THR A 24 2.99 10.38 8.42
C THR A 24 1.76 11.11 8.96
N GLU A 25 1.79 12.44 9.09
CA GLU A 25 0.68 13.30 9.52
C GLU A 25 -0.68 12.94 8.90
N PRO A 26 -0.81 12.64 7.58
CA PRO A 26 -2.10 12.29 6.99
C PRO A 26 -2.76 11.03 7.59
N LEU A 27 -1.99 10.18 8.26
CA LEU A 27 -2.50 8.99 8.95
C LEU A 27 -2.99 9.29 10.37
N VAL A 28 -2.63 10.41 10.99
CA VAL A 28 -3.02 10.75 12.37
C VAL A 28 -4.53 10.67 12.61
N PRO A 29 -5.41 11.14 11.69
CA PRO A 29 -6.86 11.01 11.84
C PRO A 29 -7.39 9.57 11.83
N TYR A 30 -6.54 8.57 11.55
CA TYR A 30 -6.93 7.16 11.41
C TYR A 30 -6.11 6.21 12.31
N ALA A 31 -4.84 6.52 12.54
CA ALA A 31 -3.85 5.63 13.14
C ALA A 31 -3.45 6.01 14.57
N SER A 32 -4.03 7.08 15.13
CA SER A 32 -3.71 7.56 16.47
C SER A 32 -4.68 7.01 17.54
N GLU A 33 -4.27 7.07 18.80
CA GLU A 33 -5.14 6.73 19.93
C GLU A 33 -6.41 7.61 19.96
N ALA A 34 -6.27 8.91 19.65
CA ALA A 34 -7.40 9.83 19.56
C ALA A 34 -8.37 9.43 18.44
N ALA A 35 -7.85 8.98 17.29
CA ALA A 35 -8.68 8.46 16.21
C ALA A 35 -9.44 7.18 16.62
N LEU A 36 -8.79 6.28 17.37
CA LEU A 36 -9.44 5.10 17.94
C LEU A 36 -10.54 5.47 18.94
N MET A 37 -10.29 6.46 19.82
CA MET A 37 -11.31 7.00 20.73
C MET A 37 -12.50 7.56 19.95
N ARG A 38 -12.28 8.43 18.97
CA ARG A 38 -13.34 8.99 18.12
C ARG A 38 -14.15 7.90 17.41
N ALA A 39 -13.49 6.90 16.83
CA ALA A 39 -14.18 5.82 16.14
C ALA A 39 -15.01 4.94 17.10
N ARG A 40 -14.54 4.72 18.33
CA ARG A 40 -15.32 4.04 19.37
C ARG A 40 -16.54 4.87 19.79
N VAL A 41 -16.38 6.17 19.97
CA VAL A 41 -17.51 7.09 20.23
C VAL A 41 -18.53 7.01 19.09
N ARG A 42 -18.08 7.02 17.82
CA ARG A 42 -18.98 6.86 16.66
C ARG A 42 -19.80 5.56 16.73
N VAL A 43 -19.16 4.44 17.05
CA VAL A 43 -19.86 3.14 17.11
C VAL A 43 -20.88 3.13 18.26
N GLU A 44 -20.52 3.62 19.44
CA GLU A 44 -21.44 3.72 20.59
C GLU A 44 -22.62 4.66 20.30
N ALA A 45 -22.34 5.82 19.72
CA ALA A 45 -23.33 6.83 19.36
C ALA A 45 -24.33 6.27 18.33
N GLU A 46 -23.84 5.73 17.19
CA GLU A 46 -24.72 5.18 16.16
C GLU A 46 -25.48 3.93 16.67
N TYR A 47 -24.89 3.12 17.55
CA TYR A 47 -25.59 1.97 18.14
C TYR A 47 -26.73 2.43 19.06
N LEU A 48 -26.50 3.45 19.88
CA LEU A 48 -27.53 4.06 20.71
C LEU A 48 -28.68 4.63 19.87
N LEU A 49 -28.35 5.29 18.76
CA LEU A 49 -29.35 5.81 17.82
C LEU A 49 -30.16 4.66 17.21
N ALA A 50 -29.50 3.59 16.75
CA ALA A 50 -30.16 2.41 16.19
C ALA A 50 -31.07 1.71 17.22
N LEU A 51 -30.65 1.62 18.50
CA LEU A 51 -31.51 1.11 19.56
C LEU A 51 -32.75 1.99 19.77
N SER A 52 -32.62 3.31 19.66
CA SER A 52 -33.75 4.25 19.78
C SER A 52 -34.76 4.17 18.62
N ASP A 53 -34.38 3.52 17.51
CA ASP A 53 -35.25 3.24 16.37
C ASP A 53 -36.05 1.93 16.53
N LEU A 54 -35.73 1.10 17.54
CA LEU A 54 -36.47 -0.12 17.83
C LEU A 54 -37.76 0.18 18.61
N ASP A 55 -38.91 -0.17 18.01
CA ASP A 55 -40.23 -0.13 18.66
C ASP A 55 -40.28 -0.91 19.99
N ALA A 56 -39.43 -1.93 20.14
CA ALA A 56 -39.36 -2.77 21.32
C ALA A 56 -38.72 -2.07 22.54
N THR A 57 -37.95 -1.00 22.33
CA THR A 57 -37.29 -0.27 23.42
C THR A 57 -38.12 0.96 23.80
N PRO A 58 -38.17 1.36 25.09
CA PRO A 58 -38.79 2.61 25.51
C PRO A 58 -37.88 3.83 25.25
N LEU A 59 -36.72 3.66 24.60
CA LEU A 59 -35.80 4.75 24.31
C LEU A 59 -36.29 5.54 23.11
N SER A 60 -36.75 6.78 23.34
CA SER A 60 -37.05 7.74 22.27
C SER A 60 -36.06 8.90 22.34
N LEU A 61 -35.49 9.28 21.20
CA LEU A 61 -34.62 10.44 21.05
C LEU A 61 -35.25 11.41 20.04
N SER A 62 -35.45 12.66 20.46
CA SER A 62 -35.86 13.75 19.58
C SER A 62 -34.78 14.06 18.54
N GLN A 63 -35.14 14.73 17.45
CA GLN A 63 -34.19 15.09 16.40
C GLN A 63 -32.97 15.86 16.94
N SER A 64 -33.19 16.80 17.86
CA SER A 64 -32.11 17.58 18.48
C SER A 64 -31.19 16.70 19.33
N GLU A 65 -31.73 15.71 20.06
CA GLU A 65 -30.90 14.78 20.85
C GLU A 65 -30.10 13.86 19.94
N ARG A 66 -30.66 13.45 18.80
CA ARG A 66 -29.93 12.66 17.79
C ARG A 66 -28.76 13.45 17.20
N GLU A 67 -28.97 14.72 16.90
CA GLU A 67 -27.91 15.64 16.44
C GLU A 67 -26.82 15.80 17.50
N THR A 68 -27.18 15.98 18.77
CA THR A 68 -26.21 16.03 19.89
C THR A 68 -25.39 14.75 19.98
N VAL A 69 -26.03 13.57 19.88
CA VAL A 69 -25.33 12.28 19.94
C VAL A 69 -24.35 12.10 18.77
N ARG A 70 -24.68 12.56 17.56
CA ARG A 70 -23.74 12.52 16.42
C ARG A 70 -22.59 13.51 16.53
N ALA A 71 -22.87 14.71 17.05
CA ALA A 71 -21.84 15.73 17.28
C ALA A 71 -20.69 15.19 18.14
N LEU A 72 -20.94 14.24 19.05
CA LEU A 72 -19.92 13.61 19.90
C LEU A 72 -18.76 12.98 19.11
N TYR A 73 -18.98 12.49 17.90
CA TYR A 73 -17.91 11.94 17.06
C TYR A 73 -17.58 12.82 15.85
N GLU A 74 -18.52 13.64 15.38
CA GLU A 74 -18.34 14.54 14.23
C GLU A 74 -17.49 15.77 14.59
N GLU A 75 -17.63 16.27 15.82
CA GLU A 75 -16.91 17.43 16.35
C GLU A 75 -15.81 17.03 17.34
N PHE A 76 -15.57 15.72 17.52
CA PHE A 76 -14.61 15.17 18.49
C PHE A 76 -13.20 15.76 18.31
N ASP A 77 -12.67 16.33 19.38
CA ASP A 77 -11.41 17.05 19.35
C ASP A 77 -10.34 16.54 20.34
N GLY A 78 -9.26 17.32 20.49
CA GLY A 78 -8.17 16.97 21.40
C GLY A 78 -8.51 17.14 22.88
N GLU A 79 -9.46 18.00 23.25
CA GLU A 79 -9.95 18.12 24.62
C GLU A 79 -10.79 16.90 25.01
N ASP A 80 -11.63 16.43 24.09
CA ASP A 80 -12.42 15.19 24.23
C ASP A 80 -11.51 13.98 24.42
N ALA A 81 -10.50 13.82 23.54
CA ALA A 81 -9.52 12.74 23.66
C ALA A 81 -8.80 12.76 25.02
N ARG A 82 -8.45 13.95 25.52
CA ARG A 82 -7.83 14.10 26.85
C ARG A 82 -8.81 13.78 27.97
N LEU A 83 -10.10 14.12 27.84
CA LEU A 83 -11.13 13.77 28.81
C LEU A 83 -11.32 12.25 28.88
N VAL A 84 -11.45 11.57 27.73
CA VAL A 84 -11.49 10.11 27.65
C VAL A 84 -10.25 9.51 28.33
N LYS A 85 -9.05 10.05 28.05
CA LYS A 85 -7.83 9.56 28.68
C LYS A 85 -7.81 9.74 30.19
N ARG A 86 -8.28 10.88 30.71
CA ARG A 86 -8.40 11.10 32.17
C ARG A 86 -9.41 10.15 32.80
N LEU A 87 -10.56 9.90 32.16
CA LEU A 87 -11.54 8.91 32.61
C LEU A 87 -10.93 7.50 32.69
N GLU A 88 -9.98 7.19 31.82
CA GLU A 88 -9.23 5.94 31.86
C GLU A 88 -8.23 5.88 33.04
N THR A 89 -7.38 6.89 33.20
CA THR A 89 -6.18 6.80 34.03
C THR A 89 -6.27 7.47 35.41
N GLU A 90 -7.06 8.52 35.54
CA GLU A 90 -7.07 9.39 36.74
C GLU A 90 -8.46 9.45 37.41
N GLY A 91 -9.53 9.29 36.62
CA GLY A 91 -10.90 9.63 36.99
C GLY A 91 -11.23 11.08 36.63
N ALA A 92 -12.45 11.31 36.15
CA ALA A 92 -12.94 12.62 35.75
C ALA A 92 -14.48 12.65 35.77
N ALA A 93 -15.07 13.85 35.77
CA ALA A 93 -16.52 14.05 35.68
C ALA A 93 -17.35 13.22 36.68
N GLY A 94 -16.83 13.04 37.91
CA GLY A 94 -17.50 12.26 38.96
C GLY A 94 -17.29 10.74 38.88
N TYR A 95 -16.57 10.24 37.88
CA TYR A 95 -16.20 8.83 37.75
C TYR A 95 -14.77 8.56 38.25
N ALA A 96 -14.57 7.42 38.91
CA ALA A 96 -13.24 6.90 39.22
C ALA A 96 -12.54 6.38 37.95
N ALA A 97 -11.20 6.33 37.99
CA ALA A 97 -10.40 5.77 36.90
C ALA A 97 -10.85 4.35 36.55
N THR A 98 -11.16 4.13 35.27
CA THR A 98 -11.67 2.83 34.81
C THR A 98 -10.56 1.80 34.62
N ASN A 99 -9.33 2.24 34.32
CA ASN A 99 -8.24 1.40 33.80
C ASN A 99 -8.69 0.51 32.61
N HIS A 100 -9.71 0.97 31.86
CA HIS A 100 -10.27 0.26 30.72
C HIS A 100 -10.76 1.28 29.69
N ASP A 101 -10.12 1.31 28.53
CA ASP A 101 -10.33 2.30 27.46
C ASP A 101 -11.78 2.39 26.94
N VAL A 102 -12.42 1.26 26.60
CA VAL A 102 -13.82 1.28 26.13
C VAL A 102 -14.78 1.74 27.23
N LYS A 103 -14.52 1.41 28.50
CA LYS A 103 -15.35 1.89 29.61
C LYS A 103 -15.21 3.40 29.81
N ALA A 104 -14.02 3.95 29.56
CA ALA A 104 -13.81 5.40 29.56
C ALA A 104 -14.60 6.09 28.43
N VAL A 105 -14.70 5.48 27.24
CA VAL A 105 -15.56 5.96 26.15
C VAL A 105 -17.03 5.93 26.55
N GLU A 106 -17.51 4.85 27.19
CA GLU A 106 -18.87 4.77 27.70
C GLU A 106 -19.18 5.93 28.67
N TYR A 107 -18.26 6.23 29.59
CA TYR A 107 -18.41 7.35 30.52
C TYR A 107 -18.36 8.71 29.83
N PHE A 108 -17.53 8.88 28.80
CA PHE A 108 -17.53 10.10 28.00
C PHE A 108 -18.90 10.32 27.33
N VAL A 109 -19.48 9.30 26.71
CA VAL A 109 -20.83 9.45 26.12
C VAL A 109 -21.88 9.80 27.19
N ARG A 110 -21.73 9.30 28.42
CA ARG A 110 -22.60 9.68 29.55
C ARG A 110 -22.44 11.13 29.98
N THR A 111 -21.23 11.70 29.96
CA THR A 111 -21.04 13.11 30.37
C THR A 111 -21.74 14.08 29.44
N GLU A 112 -21.92 13.67 28.18
CA GLU A 112 -22.52 14.49 27.12
C GLU A 112 -23.98 14.14 26.83
N THR A 113 -24.61 13.24 27.62
CA THR A 113 -26.00 12.82 27.41
C THR A 113 -26.82 12.82 28.70
N ASP A 114 -28.14 12.94 28.56
CA ASP A 114 -29.07 12.92 29.71
C ASP A 114 -29.08 11.55 30.43
N ASP A 115 -29.21 11.59 31.76
CA ASP A 115 -29.22 10.40 32.63
C ASP A 115 -30.22 9.32 32.17
N ARG A 116 -31.33 9.68 31.53
CA ARG A 116 -32.32 8.72 31.01
C ARG A 116 -31.73 7.79 29.94
N VAL A 117 -30.69 8.23 29.24
CA VAL A 117 -30.04 7.53 28.12
C VAL A 117 -28.95 6.59 28.63
N HIS A 118 -28.38 6.86 29.81
CA HIS A 118 -27.22 6.13 30.33
C HIS A 118 -27.37 4.59 30.41
N PRO A 119 -28.55 4.02 30.74
CA PRO A 119 -28.73 2.56 30.73
C PRO A 119 -28.64 1.91 29.34
N TRP A 120 -28.73 2.71 28.27
CA TRP A 120 -28.75 2.26 26.88
C TRP A 120 -27.39 2.36 26.19
N ILE A 121 -26.49 3.16 26.74
CA ILE A 121 -25.10 3.25 26.26
C ILE A 121 -24.42 1.91 26.53
N HIS A 122 -23.78 1.33 25.51
CA HIS A 122 -23.18 0.00 25.54
C HIS A 122 -24.15 -1.17 25.85
N PHE A 123 -25.46 -1.00 25.60
CA PHE A 123 -26.47 -2.01 25.94
C PHE A 123 -26.26 -3.33 25.17
N GLY A 124 -26.05 -4.43 25.90
CA GLY A 124 -25.88 -5.78 25.33
C GLY A 124 -24.52 -6.03 24.65
N LEU A 125 -23.75 -4.97 24.40
CA LEU A 125 -22.47 -5.03 23.73
C LEU A 125 -21.39 -5.66 24.62
N THR A 126 -20.33 -6.13 23.95
CA THR A 126 -19.02 -6.32 24.55
C THR A 126 -18.04 -5.30 23.97
N SER A 127 -16.93 -5.01 24.66
CA SER A 127 -15.90 -4.09 24.17
C SER A 127 -15.43 -4.38 22.75
N GLU A 128 -15.45 -5.65 22.32
CA GLU A 128 -15.08 -6.01 20.95
C GLU A 128 -16.12 -5.72 19.89
N ASP A 129 -17.42 -5.63 20.22
CA ASP A 129 -18.40 -5.13 19.25
C ASP A 129 -18.02 -3.71 18.83
N VAL A 130 -17.54 -2.90 19.78
CA VAL A 130 -17.07 -1.53 19.52
C VAL A 130 -15.70 -1.53 18.83
N ASN A 131 -14.71 -2.25 19.39
CA ASN A 131 -13.32 -2.22 18.90
C ASN A 131 -13.20 -2.70 17.45
N ASN A 132 -13.87 -3.80 17.10
CA ASN A 132 -13.70 -4.38 15.78
C ASN A 132 -14.23 -3.44 14.68
N LEU A 133 -15.39 -2.81 14.92
CA LEU A 133 -16.02 -1.84 14.02
C LEU A 133 -15.19 -0.55 13.95
N ALA A 134 -14.76 -0.02 15.10
CA ALA A 134 -13.92 1.16 15.16
C ALA A 134 -12.61 0.99 14.36
N GLN A 135 -11.95 -0.16 14.48
CA GLN A 135 -10.73 -0.44 13.72
C GLN A 135 -10.97 -0.36 12.20
N ARG A 136 -12.09 -0.89 11.71
CA ARG A 136 -12.40 -0.93 10.27
C ARG A 136 -12.86 0.42 9.73
N LEU A 137 -13.57 1.18 10.56
CA LEU A 137 -13.90 2.60 10.29
C LEU A 137 -12.66 3.50 10.20
N LEU A 138 -11.50 3.03 10.68
CA LEU A 138 -10.22 3.74 10.56
C LEU A 138 -9.36 3.20 9.42
N VAL A 139 -9.25 1.88 9.30
CA VAL A 139 -8.46 1.21 8.25
C VAL A 139 -8.98 1.57 6.87
N LYS A 140 -10.29 1.51 6.65
CA LYS A 140 -10.91 1.79 5.35
C LYS A 140 -10.53 3.18 4.79
N PRO A 141 -10.83 4.29 5.49
CA PRO A 141 -10.45 5.61 4.99
C PRO A 141 -8.93 5.89 5.03
N ALA A 142 -8.15 5.23 5.91
CA ALA A 142 -6.69 5.33 5.86
C ALA A 142 -6.14 4.77 4.54
N VAL A 143 -6.65 3.62 4.10
CA VAL A 143 -6.21 3.02 2.85
C VAL A 143 -6.77 3.79 1.66
N GLU A 144 -8.08 4.03 1.60
CA GLU A 144 -8.74 4.72 0.47
C GLU A 144 -8.32 6.17 0.31
N GLY A 145 -8.17 6.90 1.42
CA GLY A 145 -7.92 8.34 1.41
C GLY A 145 -6.44 8.73 1.47
N VAL A 146 -5.54 7.82 1.84
CA VAL A 146 -4.11 8.13 2.04
C VAL A 146 -3.20 7.23 1.23
N LEU A 147 -3.33 5.91 1.35
CA LEU A 147 -2.41 4.97 0.68
C LEU A 147 -2.74 4.81 -0.81
N VAL A 148 -4.01 4.61 -1.16
CA VAL A 148 -4.46 4.46 -2.55
C VAL A 148 -4.05 5.64 -3.43
N PRO A 149 -4.26 6.91 -3.05
CA PRO A 149 -3.81 8.04 -3.86
C PRO A 149 -2.30 8.08 -4.08
N ALA A 150 -1.50 7.72 -3.06
CA ALA A 150 -0.05 7.67 -3.18
C ALA A 150 0.43 6.56 -4.14
N ILE A 151 -0.30 5.44 -4.19
CA ILE A 151 -0.02 4.35 -5.14
C ILE A 151 -0.44 4.75 -6.55
N GLU A 152 -1.59 5.41 -6.71
CA GLU A 152 -2.08 5.92 -7.99
C GLU A 152 -1.13 6.94 -8.60
N GLU A 153 -0.59 7.85 -7.80
CA GLU A 153 0.44 8.82 -8.21
C GLU A 153 1.65 8.12 -8.85
N ILE A 154 2.22 7.11 -8.19
CA ILE A 154 3.38 6.36 -8.71
C ILE A 154 3.02 5.60 -9.99
N ARG A 155 1.87 4.93 -10.01
CA ARG A 155 1.39 4.20 -11.20
C ARG A 155 1.26 5.14 -12.39
N ASP A 156 0.67 6.32 -12.18
CA ASP A 156 0.40 7.28 -13.25
C ASP A 156 1.69 7.92 -13.77
N GLU A 157 2.65 8.19 -12.89
CA GLU A 157 3.99 8.67 -13.27
C GLU A 157 4.74 7.62 -14.10
N LEU A 158 4.73 6.35 -13.68
CA LEU A 158 5.31 5.26 -14.46
C LEU A 158 4.62 5.08 -15.81
N ALA A 159 3.31 5.24 -15.87
CA ALA A 159 2.55 5.18 -17.13
C ALA A 159 2.85 6.40 -18.04
N ALA A 160 3.15 7.57 -17.47
CA ALA A 160 3.59 8.74 -18.21
C ALA A 160 4.99 8.50 -18.80
N LEU A 161 5.97 8.09 -17.98
CA LEU A 161 7.31 7.71 -18.42
C LEU A 161 7.28 6.62 -19.49
N ALA A 162 6.40 5.62 -19.32
CA ALA A 162 6.21 4.56 -20.29
C ALA A 162 5.81 5.09 -21.67
N ARG A 163 4.84 6.02 -21.71
CA ARG A 163 4.32 6.60 -22.96
C ARG A 163 5.29 7.59 -23.57
N GLU A 164 5.98 8.39 -22.77
CA GLU A 164 6.98 9.36 -23.25
C GLU A 164 8.17 8.66 -23.91
N HIS A 165 8.69 7.63 -23.26
CA HIS A 165 9.89 6.91 -23.70
C HIS A 165 9.60 5.54 -24.33
N ARG A 166 8.38 5.38 -24.90
CA ARG A 166 7.93 4.11 -25.50
C ARG A 166 8.86 3.58 -26.59
N ALA A 167 9.50 4.47 -27.36
CA ALA A 167 10.41 4.11 -28.44
C ALA A 167 11.90 4.19 -28.07
N THR A 168 12.25 4.51 -26.82
CA THR A 168 13.66 4.67 -26.40
C THR A 168 14.32 3.30 -26.25
N PRO A 169 15.24 2.89 -27.15
CA PRO A 169 15.82 1.55 -27.12
C PRO A 169 16.79 1.40 -25.94
N MET A 170 16.76 0.24 -25.30
CA MET A 170 17.54 -0.05 -24.10
C MET A 170 18.10 -1.47 -24.16
N LEU A 171 19.35 -1.67 -23.75
CA LEU A 171 19.91 -3.00 -23.59
C LEU A 171 19.21 -3.72 -22.43
N ALA A 172 18.56 -4.85 -22.73
CA ALA A 172 18.03 -5.69 -21.66
C ALA A 172 19.16 -6.45 -20.97
N ARG A 173 18.92 -6.82 -19.70
CA ARG A 173 19.86 -7.65 -18.94
C ARG A 173 19.17 -8.86 -18.35
N THR A 174 19.68 -10.04 -18.68
CA THR A 174 19.25 -11.31 -18.08
C THR A 174 20.45 -11.94 -17.38
N HIS A 175 20.27 -12.38 -16.13
CA HIS A 175 21.39 -12.80 -15.27
C HIS A 175 22.49 -11.71 -15.14
N GLY A 176 22.11 -10.44 -15.27
CA GLY A 176 23.03 -9.29 -15.31
C GLY A 176 23.83 -9.13 -16.62
N GLN A 177 23.69 -10.05 -17.58
CA GLN A 177 24.41 -10.04 -18.85
C GLN A 177 23.61 -9.34 -19.96
N PRO A 178 24.27 -8.71 -20.95
CA PRO A 178 23.63 -8.21 -22.17
C PRO A 178 22.69 -9.24 -22.79
N ALA A 179 21.48 -8.81 -23.16
CA ALA A 179 20.44 -9.65 -23.74
C ALA A 179 19.65 -8.87 -24.82
N THR A 180 18.73 -9.56 -25.48
CA THR A 180 17.87 -9.02 -26.54
C THR A 180 17.30 -7.65 -26.16
N PRO A 181 17.53 -6.59 -26.97
CA PRO A 181 17.11 -5.23 -26.64
C PRO A 181 15.62 -5.09 -26.34
N THR A 182 15.32 -4.12 -25.49
CA THR A 182 13.96 -3.70 -25.11
C THR A 182 13.81 -2.20 -25.34
N THR A 183 12.72 -1.61 -24.86
CA THR A 183 12.55 -0.16 -24.77
C THR A 183 12.38 0.27 -23.32
N PHE A 184 12.97 1.39 -22.92
CA PHE A 184 12.83 1.93 -21.56
C PHE A 184 11.36 2.10 -21.17
N GLY A 185 10.54 2.67 -22.06
CA GLY A 185 9.12 2.87 -21.80
C GLY A 185 8.36 1.56 -21.54
N LYS A 186 8.68 0.48 -22.26
CA LYS A 186 8.11 -0.86 -21.99
C LYS A 186 8.48 -1.38 -20.61
N GLU A 187 9.70 -1.16 -20.11
CA GLU A 187 10.05 -1.60 -18.75
C GLU A 187 9.30 -0.80 -17.69
N MET A 188 9.08 0.51 -17.89
CA MET A 188 8.22 1.30 -16.99
C MET A 188 6.75 0.83 -17.06
N ALA A 189 6.27 0.45 -18.25
CA ALA A 189 4.92 -0.09 -18.44
C ALA A 189 4.69 -1.38 -17.64
N VAL A 190 5.72 -2.24 -17.52
CA VAL A 190 5.62 -3.47 -16.71
C VAL A 190 5.27 -3.14 -15.24
N TYR A 191 5.93 -2.14 -14.65
CA TYR A 191 5.64 -1.73 -13.28
C TYR A 191 4.28 -1.05 -13.15
N ALA A 192 3.92 -0.14 -14.05
CA ALA A 192 2.61 0.50 -14.06
C ALA A 192 1.46 -0.52 -14.13
N ALA A 193 1.57 -1.53 -15.02
CA ALA A 193 0.57 -2.59 -15.16
C ALA A 193 0.47 -3.47 -13.90
N ARG A 194 1.62 -3.84 -13.30
CA ARG A 194 1.67 -4.61 -12.04
C ARG A 194 1.02 -3.83 -10.90
N LEU A 195 1.32 -2.53 -10.76
CA LEU A 195 0.70 -1.66 -9.76
C LEU A 195 -0.80 -1.52 -9.99
N GLY A 196 -1.26 -1.35 -11.23
CA GLY A 196 -2.69 -1.33 -11.55
C GLY A 196 -3.42 -2.58 -11.08
N THR A 197 -2.81 -3.76 -11.28
CA THR A 197 -3.35 -5.04 -10.78
C THR A 197 -3.39 -5.09 -9.25
N GLN A 198 -2.31 -4.70 -8.57
CA GLN A 198 -2.29 -4.73 -7.10
C GLN A 198 -3.24 -3.70 -6.49
N LEU A 199 -3.39 -2.53 -7.12
CA LEU A 199 -4.34 -1.52 -6.70
C LEU A 199 -5.79 -2.04 -6.76
N GLY A 200 -6.14 -2.80 -7.80
CA GLY A 200 -7.44 -3.49 -7.87
C GLY A 200 -7.66 -4.42 -6.67
N ARG A 201 -6.64 -5.19 -6.29
CA ARG A 201 -6.69 -6.09 -5.13
C ARG A 201 -6.80 -5.34 -3.80
N VAL A 202 -6.12 -4.19 -3.66
CA VAL A 202 -6.24 -3.33 -2.48
C VAL A 202 -7.66 -2.80 -2.35
N LYS A 203 -8.24 -2.29 -3.44
CA LYS A 203 -9.63 -1.77 -3.46
C LYS A 203 -10.63 -2.87 -3.10
N GLU A 204 -10.52 -4.05 -3.72
CA GLU A 204 -11.36 -5.22 -3.40
C GLU A 204 -11.24 -5.64 -1.93
N ALA A 205 -10.02 -5.72 -1.39
CA ALA A 205 -9.80 -6.11 0.01
C ALA A 205 -10.40 -5.08 1.00
N VAL A 206 -10.33 -3.79 0.68
CA VAL A 206 -10.92 -2.74 1.52
C VAL A 206 -12.45 -2.71 1.43
N GLU A 207 -13.01 -2.98 0.25
CA GLU A 207 -14.46 -3.17 0.07
C GLU A 207 -14.98 -4.36 0.90
N GLY A 208 -14.20 -5.44 0.97
CA GLY A 208 -14.49 -6.65 1.76
C GLY A 208 -14.25 -6.54 3.27
N LEU A 209 -13.94 -5.35 3.81
CA LEU A 209 -13.82 -5.15 5.25
C LEU A 209 -15.17 -5.45 5.94
N SER A 210 -15.12 -6.30 6.96
CA SER A 210 -16.32 -6.86 7.56
C SER A 210 -16.31 -6.72 9.08
N GLY A 211 -17.44 -6.33 9.65
CA GLY A 211 -17.62 -6.11 11.08
C GLY A 211 -18.53 -7.14 11.73
N LYS A 212 -18.45 -7.25 13.05
CA LYS A 212 -19.37 -8.06 13.85
C LYS A 212 -20.03 -7.22 14.94
N LEU A 213 -21.25 -7.61 15.30
CA LEU A 213 -21.93 -7.20 16.52
C LEU A 213 -22.74 -8.38 17.03
N ALA A 214 -22.30 -9.00 18.12
CA ALA A 214 -22.93 -10.24 18.60
C ALA A 214 -22.73 -10.49 20.11
N GLY A 215 -22.24 -9.51 20.86
CA GLY A 215 -22.03 -9.59 22.29
C GLY A 215 -20.85 -10.47 22.69
N ALA A 216 -20.81 -10.84 23.98
CA ALA A 216 -19.63 -11.38 24.66
C ALA A 216 -19.00 -12.65 24.05
N SER A 217 -19.77 -13.50 23.37
CA SER A 217 -19.26 -14.76 22.79
C SER A 217 -19.76 -15.02 21.37
N GLY A 218 -20.35 -14.03 20.70
CA GLY A 218 -20.87 -14.18 19.34
C GLY A 218 -22.28 -14.78 19.26
N THR A 219 -23.05 -14.74 20.35
CA THR A 219 -24.33 -15.49 20.47
C THR A 219 -25.54 -14.61 20.76
N TYR A 220 -25.37 -13.29 20.86
CA TYR A 220 -26.44 -12.34 21.22
C TYR A 220 -27.07 -12.61 22.59
N ALA A 221 -26.46 -13.41 23.46
CA ALA A 221 -27.10 -13.91 24.68
C ALA A 221 -27.68 -12.80 25.59
N ALA A 222 -26.93 -11.72 25.82
CA ALA A 222 -27.41 -10.58 26.61
C ALA A 222 -28.59 -9.85 25.93
N HIS A 223 -28.50 -9.66 24.61
CA HIS A 223 -29.52 -9.02 23.80
C HIS A 223 -30.84 -9.81 23.85
N VAL A 224 -30.78 -11.13 23.59
CA VAL A 224 -31.94 -12.03 23.60
C VAL A 224 -32.54 -12.17 25.00
N ALA A 225 -31.71 -12.18 26.05
CA ALA A 225 -32.21 -12.25 27.43
C ALA A 225 -33.03 -11.01 27.81
N ALA A 226 -32.67 -9.83 27.29
CA ALA A 226 -33.36 -8.59 27.58
C ALA A 226 -34.56 -8.33 26.66
N TYR A 227 -34.43 -8.61 25.36
CA TYR A 227 -35.49 -8.46 24.36
C TYR A 227 -35.53 -9.69 23.43
N PRO A 228 -36.25 -10.76 23.82
CA PRO A 228 -36.28 -12.01 23.06
C PRO A 228 -37.04 -11.91 21.73
N GLU A 229 -37.93 -10.93 21.59
CA GLU A 229 -38.78 -10.74 20.41
C GLU A 229 -38.09 -9.90 19.30
N VAL A 230 -36.93 -9.29 19.58
CA VAL A 230 -36.17 -8.53 18.59
C VAL A 230 -35.32 -9.48 17.75
N ASP A 231 -35.37 -9.35 16.42
CA ASP A 231 -34.45 -10.07 15.52
C ASP A 231 -33.06 -9.41 15.55
N TRP A 232 -32.27 -9.78 16.56
CA TRP A 232 -30.93 -9.26 16.78
C TRP A 232 -29.95 -9.59 15.64
N ARG A 233 -30.21 -10.65 14.85
CA ARG A 233 -29.39 -10.98 13.68
C ARG A 233 -29.67 -10.03 12.53
N ALA A 234 -30.93 -9.65 12.32
CA ALA A 234 -31.29 -8.61 11.37
C ALA A 234 -30.76 -7.25 11.81
N PHE A 235 -30.99 -6.87 13.06
CA PHE A 235 -30.48 -5.63 13.65
C PHE A 235 -28.97 -5.48 13.45
N SER A 236 -28.20 -6.51 13.82
CA SER A 236 -26.73 -6.49 13.71
C SER A 236 -26.25 -6.31 12.27
N ARG A 237 -26.85 -7.04 11.33
CA ARG A 237 -26.53 -6.92 9.90
C ARG A 237 -26.81 -5.52 9.36
N GLU A 238 -27.97 -4.95 9.71
CA GLU A 238 -28.36 -3.61 9.28
C GLU A 238 -27.47 -2.53 9.92
N PHE A 239 -27.15 -2.66 11.20
CA PHE A 239 -26.25 -1.76 11.90
C PHE A 239 -24.86 -1.75 11.28
N VAL A 240 -24.25 -2.93 11.07
CA VAL A 240 -22.91 -3.03 10.48
C VAL A 240 -22.91 -2.53 9.02
N ALA A 241 -23.95 -2.84 8.24
CA ALA A 241 -24.10 -2.31 6.89
C ALA A 241 -24.25 -0.77 6.87
N GLY A 242 -24.96 -0.19 7.84
CA GLY A 242 -25.09 1.25 8.02
C GLY A 242 -23.76 1.97 8.28
N LEU A 243 -22.76 1.24 8.79
CA LEU A 243 -21.38 1.74 8.94
C LEU A 243 -20.53 1.57 7.67
N GLY A 244 -21.08 1.01 6.58
CA GLY A 244 -20.39 0.78 5.32
C GLY A 244 -19.45 -0.44 5.31
N LEU A 245 -19.76 -1.43 6.15
CA LEU A 245 -18.99 -2.68 6.32
C LEU A 245 -19.87 -3.89 5.99
N GLU A 246 -19.25 -4.99 5.53
CA GLU A 246 -19.94 -6.28 5.45
C GLU A 246 -20.18 -6.86 6.85
N HIS A 247 -21.22 -7.69 7.02
CA HIS A 247 -21.54 -8.27 8.33
C HIS A 247 -21.04 -9.72 8.46
N THR A 248 -20.16 -9.94 9.44
CA THR A 248 -19.65 -11.27 9.81
C THR A 248 -20.54 -11.89 10.88
N ALA A 249 -21.41 -12.81 10.46
CA ALA A 249 -22.44 -13.40 11.34
C ALA A 249 -21.92 -14.44 12.33
N LEU A 250 -20.82 -15.13 12.01
CA LEU A 250 -20.26 -16.22 12.83
C LEU A 250 -18.93 -15.77 13.42
N THR A 251 -18.95 -15.40 14.69
CA THR A 251 -17.76 -14.95 15.41
C THR A 251 -17.72 -15.54 16.81
N THR A 252 -16.58 -15.39 17.47
CA THR A 252 -16.48 -15.55 18.92
C THR A 252 -16.70 -14.18 19.58
N GLN A 253 -15.95 -13.86 20.65
CA GLN A 253 -15.94 -12.50 21.16
C GLN A 253 -15.31 -11.50 20.19
N VAL A 254 -14.38 -11.93 19.32
CA VAL A 254 -13.66 -11.09 18.36
C VAL A 254 -14.13 -11.35 16.93
N ASN A 255 -13.98 -10.35 16.07
CA ASN A 255 -13.96 -10.58 14.62
C ASN A 255 -12.70 -11.40 14.26
N PRO A 256 -12.78 -12.42 13.38
CA PRO A 256 -11.64 -13.28 13.05
C PRO A 256 -10.49 -12.56 12.30
N CYS A 257 -10.73 -11.36 11.78
CA CYS A 257 -9.72 -10.50 11.15
C CYS A 257 -9.09 -11.03 9.85
N ASP A 258 -9.68 -12.04 9.21
CA ASP A 258 -9.30 -12.48 7.86
C ASP A 258 -9.43 -11.33 6.84
N ASP A 259 -10.40 -10.44 7.03
CA ASP A 259 -10.61 -9.24 6.22
C ASP A 259 -9.44 -8.25 6.33
N LEU A 260 -8.92 -8.03 7.55
CA LEU A 260 -7.72 -7.21 7.76
C LEU A 260 -6.48 -7.87 7.17
N ALA A 261 -6.33 -9.19 7.32
CA ALA A 261 -5.22 -9.93 6.73
C ALA A 261 -5.21 -9.78 5.19
N ALA A 262 -6.38 -9.85 4.54
CA ALA A 262 -6.50 -9.62 3.11
C ALA A 262 -6.05 -8.21 2.68
N VAL A 263 -6.39 -7.18 3.46
CA VAL A 263 -5.89 -5.81 3.22
C VAL A 263 -4.37 -5.74 3.36
N PHE A 264 -3.82 -6.36 4.40
CA PHE A 264 -2.37 -6.37 4.62
C PHE A 264 -1.63 -7.07 3.48
N ASP A 265 -2.09 -8.24 3.04
CA ASP A 265 -1.48 -8.97 1.94
C ASP A 265 -1.61 -8.24 0.59
N ALA A 266 -2.73 -7.52 0.36
CA ALA A 266 -2.88 -6.68 -0.82
C ALA A 266 -1.86 -5.54 -0.85
N LEU A 267 -1.65 -4.86 0.29
CA LEU A 267 -0.62 -3.81 0.42
C LEU A 267 0.79 -4.39 0.23
N ARG A 268 1.10 -5.57 0.78
CA ARG A 268 2.38 -6.27 0.53
C ARG A 268 2.59 -6.54 -0.96
N GLY A 269 1.52 -6.82 -1.70
CA GLY A 269 1.55 -6.96 -3.15
C GLY A 269 2.06 -5.69 -3.84
N VAL A 270 1.59 -4.52 -3.43
CA VAL A 270 2.07 -3.22 -3.90
C VAL A 270 3.53 -3.00 -3.50
N ASP A 271 3.85 -3.20 -2.22
CA ASP A 271 5.20 -3.00 -1.68
C ASP A 271 6.24 -3.84 -2.43
N ASN A 272 5.91 -5.07 -2.79
CA ASN A 272 6.80 -5.95 -3.55
C ASN A 272 7.04 -5.49 -4.99
N VAL A 273 6.07 -4.83 -5.63
CA VAL A 273 6.27 -4.24 -6.97
C VAL A 273 7.20 -3.04 -6.88
N LEU A 274 7.02 -2.19 -5.85
CA LEU A 274 7.84 -1.01 -5.64
C LEU A 274 9.26 -1.36 -5.16
N LEU A 275 9.43 -2.37 -4.31
CA LEU A 275 10.76 -2.88 -3.92
C LEU A 275 11.57 -3.38 -5.12
N ASP A 276 10.89 -4.00 -6.09
CA ASP A 276 11.49 -4.47 -7.33
C ASP A 276 11.89 -3.28 -8.22
N LEU A 277 11.01 -2.27 -8.35
CA LEU A 277 11.28 -1.02 -9.05
C LEU A 277 12.46 -0.24 -8.42
N ASP A 278 12.46 -0.06 -7.09
CA ASP A 278 13.49 0.69 -6.38
C ASP A 278 14.89 0.11 -6.65
N ARG A 279 15.00 -1.23 -6.73
CA ARG A 279 16.24 -1.95 -7.06
C ARG A 279 16.65 -1.80 -8.51
N ASP A 280 15.72 -1.93 -9.45
CA ASP A 280 16.01 -1.78 -10.87
C ASP A 280 16.39 -0.34 -11.20
N VAL A 281 15.69 0.65 -10.64
CA VAL A 281 16.05 2.07 -10.78
C VAL A 281 17.42 2.36 -10.18
N TRP A 282 17.75 1.77 -9.03
CA TRP A 282 19.09 1.89 -8.46
C TRP A 282 20.17 1.36 -9.43
N LEU A 283 19.92 0.23 -10.10
CA LEU A 283 20.80 -0.33 -11.12
C LEU A 283 20.88 0.56 -12.37
N TYR A 284 19.76 1.10 -12.85
CA TYR A 284 19.74 2.03 -13.98
C TYR A 284 20.50 3.33 -13.69
N VAL A 285 20.40 3.87 -12.47
CA VAL A 285 21.22 5.02 -12.04
C VAL A 285 22.69 4.64 -12.01
N SER A 286 23.04 3.46 -11.48
CA SER A 286 24.42 2.95 -11.44
C SER A 286 25.02 2.77 -12.85
N GLN A 287 24.20 2.35 -13.82
CA GLN A 287 24.55 2.22 -15.24
C GLN A 287 24.54 3.55 -16.00
N ARG A 288 24.10 4.63 -15.37
CA ARG A 288 23.90 5.97 -15.96
C ARG A 288 22.79 6.04 -17.01
N TYR A 289 21.90 5.06 -17.02
CA TYR A 289 20.66 5.05 -17.79
C TYR A 289 19.68 6.09 -17.28
N LEU A 290 19.72 6.35 -15.98
CA LEU A 290 18.99 7.43 -15.35
C LEU A 290 19.99 8.45 -14.78
N GLY A 291 19.89 9.69 -15.26
CA GLY A 291 20.47 10.85 -14.60
C GLY A 291 19.56 11.34 -13.48
N GLN A 292 20.04 12.30 -12.67
CA GLN A 292 19.23 13.00 -11.68
C GLN A 292 19.42 14.51 -11.85
N GLU A 293 18.33 15.26 -11.96
CA GLU A 293 18.40 16.72 -11.93
C GLU A 293 18.78 17.17 -10.51
N ALA A 294 19.90 17.86 -10.37
CA ALA A 294 20.30 18.43 -9.09
C ALA A 294 19.51 19.71 -8.82
N ALA A 295 18.65 19.71 -7.80
CA ALA A 295 18.05 20.94 -7.31
C ALA A 295 19.15 21.90 -6.82
N ALA A 296 19.09 23.17 -7.24
CA ALA A 296 20.08 24.17 -6.86
C ALA A 296 20.15 24.34 -5.33
N GLY A 297 21.19 23.77 -4.70
CA GLY A 297 21.43 23.87 -3.25
C GLY A 297 21.44 22.53 -2.49
N GLU A 298 21.11 21.39 -3.12
CA GLU A 298 21.21 20.08 -2.46
C GLU A 298 22.68 19.59 -2.42
N THR A 299 23.17 19.26 -1.22
CA THR A 299 24.49 18.63 -1.04
C THR A 299 24.35 17.11 -1.22
N GLY A 300 24.61 16.60 -2.43
CA GLY A 300 24.48 15.15 -2.72
C GLY A 300 25.53 14.24 -2.05
N SER A 301 26.70 14.79 -1.69
CA SER A 301 27.70 14.11 -0.87
C SER A 301 28.52 15.14 -0.08
N SER A 302 28.83 14.84 1.18
CA SER A 302 29.62 15.70 2.06
C SER A 302 31.07 15.91 1.60
N THR A 303 31.55 15.11 0.64
CA THR A 303 32.93 15.17 0.13
C THR A 303 33.04 15.24 -1.40
N MET A 304 31.98 14.89 -2.15
CA MET A 304 31.98 14.84 -3.63
C MET A 304 30.83 15.68 -4.23
N PRO A 305 31.08 16.96 -4.59
CA PRO A 305 30.03 17.90 -5.00
C PRO A 305 29.23 17.53 -6.27
N HIS A 306 29.73 16.59 -7.07
CA HIS A 306 29.10 16.14 -8.32
C HIS A 306 28.28 14.85 -8.15
N LYS A 307 28.29 14.23 -6.96
CA LYS A 307 27.64 12.93 -6.74
C LYS A 307 26.17 13.11 -6.40
N VAL A 308 25.29 12.66 -7.30
CA VAL A 308 23.85 12.54 -7.03
C VAL A 308 23.55 11.05 -6.78
N ASN A 309 22.93 10.74 -5.64
CA ASN A 309 22.68 9.36 -5.20
C ASN A 309 21.17 9.09 -5.23
N PRO A 310 20.71 7.87 -5.57
CA PRO A 310 19.29 7.48 -5.55
C PRO A 310 18.74 7.28 -4.13
N ILE A 311 18.98 8.24 -3.22
CA ILE A 311 18.63 8.14 -1.80
C ILE A 311 17.13 8.00 -1.54
N ASP A 312 16.31 8.49 -2.46
CA ASP A 312 14.86 8.41 -2.33
C ASP A 312 14.41 6.95 -2.55
N PHE A 313 14.91 6.27 -3.59
CA PHE A 313 14.67 4.83 -3.82
C PHE A 313 15.28 3.96 -2.70
N GLU A 314 16.48 4.28 -2.20
CA GLU A 314 17.09 3.56 -1.07
C GLU A 314 16.27 3.73 0.23
N ASN A 315 15.70 4.92 0.46
CA ASN A 315 14.83 5.16 1.60
C ASN A 315 13.49 4.43 1.46
N SER A 316 12.94 4.39 0.24
CA SER A 316 11.76 3.61 -0.07
C SER A 316 11.99 2.13 0.20
N GLU A 317 13.04 1.54 -0.36
CA GLU A 317 13.36 0.13 -0.21
C GLU A 317 13.40 -0.29 1.27
N GLY A 318 14.07 0.50 2.11
CA GLY A 318 14.17 0.24 3.54
C GLY A 318 12.81 0.31 4.26
N ASN A 319 11.99 1.31 3.96
CA ASN A 319 10.67 1.46 4.59
C ASN A 319 9.68 0.40 4.13
N LEU A 320 9.63 0.08 2.82
CA LEU A 320 8.75 -0.95 2.29
C LEU A 320 9.14 -2.35 2.80
N SER A 321 10.44 -2.63 2.96
CA SER A 321 10.90 -3.87 3.58
C SER A 321 10.42 -4.00 5.04
N LYS A 322 10.45 -2.88 5.79
CA LYS A 322 9.95 -2.82 7.17
C LYS A 322 8.42 -2.93 7.22
N ALA A 323 7.70 -2.26 6.30
CA ALA A 323 6.26 -2.37 6.16
C ALA A 323 5.84 -3.82 5.90
N ASN A 324 6.47 -4.50 4.95
CA ASN A 324 6.20 -5.90 4.63
C ASN A 324 6.42 -6.85 5.83
N ALA A 325 7.45 -6.60 6.64
CA ALA A 325 7.68 -7.37 7.86
C ALA A 325 6.54 -7.20 8.87
N ASP A 326 6.06 -5.96 9.05
CA ASP A 326 4.97 -5.65 9.98
C ASP A 326 3.62 -6.14 9.46
N LEU A 327 3.30 -5.91 8.18
CA LEU A 327 2.08 -6.38 7.54
C LEU A 327 1.96 -7.90 7.56
N GLY A 328 3.05 -8.62 7.26
CA GLY A 328 3.09 -10.08 7.34
C GLY A 328 2.88 -10.57 8.78
N PHE A 329 3.60 -10.00 9.74
CA PHE A 329 3.40 -10.32 11.15
C PHE A 329 1.96 -10.04 11.62
N LEU A 330 1.40 -8.88 11.26
CA LEU A 330 0.04 -8.50 11.61
C LEU A 330 -0.98 -9.50 11.06
N ALA A 331 -0.89 -9.84 9.77
CA ALA A 331 -1.79 -10.80 9.11
C ALA A 331 -1.78 -12.18 9.79
N ASP A 332 -0.58 -12.70 10.08
CA ASP A 332 -0.42 -13.99 10.74
C ASP A 332 -0.92 -13.98 12.20
N TYR A 333 -0.68 -12.88 12.92
CA TYR A 333 -0.97 -12.81 14.35
C TYR A 333 -2.45 -12.58 14.65
N VAL A 334 -3.10 -11.63 13.96
CA VAL A 334 -4.47 -11.20 14.31
C VAL A 334 -5.54 -12.22 13.95
N THR A 335 -5.22 -13.21 13.12
CA THR A 335 -6.10 -14.30 12.68
C THR A 335 -6.11 -15.50 13.63
N ASN A 336 -5.29 -15.47 14.69
CA ASN A 336 -5.15 -16.56 15.65
C ASN A 336 -5.49 -16.09 17.07
N SER A 337 -6.40 -16.78 17.75
CA SER A 337 -6.76 -16.49 19.13
C SER A 337 -7.14 -17.76 19.89
N ARG A 338 -6.75 -17.87 21.16
CA ARG A 338 -7.04 -19.04 21.99
C ARG A 338 -8.52 -19.07 22.37
N LEU A 339 -9.21 -20.19 22.08
CA LEU A 339 -10.62 -20.41 22.40
C LEU A 339 -11.52 -19.29 21.83
N GLN A 340 -12.45 -18.75 22.64
CA GLN A 340 -13.33 -17.67 22.20
C GLN A 340 -12.62 -16.31 22.10
N ARG A 341 -11.44 -16.17 22.73
CA ARG A 341 -10.42 -15.16 22.50
C ARG A 341 -9.35 -15.19 23.60
N ASP A 342 -8.19 -14.65 23.29
CA ASP A 342 -7.31 -14.00 24.25
C ASP A 342 -7.09 -12.52 23.86
N LEU A 343 -6.46 -11.71 24.73
CA LEU A 343 -6.35 -10.25 24.55
C LEU A 343 -5.02 -9.82 23.91
N SER A 344 -4.18 -10.76 23.45
CA SER A 344 -2.87 -10.41 22.89
C SER A 344 -2.96 -9.61 21.58
N ASP A 345 -4.05 -9.76 20.84
CA ASP A 345 -4.35 -9.04 19.61
C ASP A 345 -4.59 -7.54 19.82
N SER A 346 -5.08 -7.14 21.00
CA SER A 346 -5.43 -5.74 21.31
C SER A 346 -4.23 -4.80 21.20
N THR A 347 -3.08 -5.18 21.76
CA THR A 347 -1.85 -4.37 21.65
C THR A 347 -1.26 -4.44 20.24
N VAL A 348 -1.39 -5.59 19.57
CA VAL A 348 -0.86 -5.80 18.22
C VAL A 348 -1.57 -4.94 17.20
N LYS A 349 -2.92 -4.87 17.22
CA LYS A 349 -3.73 -4.06 16.30
C LYS A 349 -3.42 -2.56 16.38
N ARG A 350 -2.91 -2.05 17.50
CA ARG A 350 -2.45 -0.66 17.64
C ARG A 350 -1.22 -0.33 16.77
N ASN A 351 -0.56 -1.34 16.20
CA ASN A 351 0.60 -1.15 15.31
C ASN A 351 0.23 -1.14 13.82
N ILE A 352 -1.06 -1.29 13.46
CA ILE A 352 -1.52 -1.20 12.07
C ILE A 352 -1.13 0.18 11.46
N GLY A 353 -1.30 1.24 12.25
CA GLY A 353 -0.88 2.59 11.87
C GLY A 353 0.59 2.71 11.51
N SER A 354 1.47 2.05 12.28
CA SER A 354 2.91 2.05 12.03
C SER A 354 3.28 1.35 10.73
N ALA A 355 2.62 0.24 10.41
CA ALA A 355 2.82 -0.46 9.14
C ALA A 355 2.40 0.43 7.96
N PHE A 356 1.23 1.07 8.04
CA PHE A 356 0.75 2.01 7.02
C PHE A 356 1.64 3.24 6.87
N ALA A 357 2.23 3.72 7.96
CA ALA A 357 3.18 4.82 7.95
C ALA A 357 4.46 4.46 7.18
N HIS A 358 4.99 3.25 7.36
CA HIS A 358 6.12 2.78 6.55
C HIS A 358 5.76 2.62 5.07
N CYS A 359 4.57 2.09 4.74
CA CYS A 359 4.07 2.07 3.36
C CYS A 359 4.04 3.49 2.77
N LEU A 360 3.40 4.44 3.45
CA LEU A 360 3.25 5.82 2.98
C LEU A 360 4.58 6.53 2.78
N ILE A 361 5.54 6.33 3.68
CA ILE A 361 6.90 6.87 3.53
C ILE A 361 7.55 6.29 2.28
N GLY A 362 7.48 4.97 2.10
CA GLY A 362 8.02 4.29 0.93
C GLY A 362 7.43 4.82 -0.37
N TYR A 363 6.10 4.86 -0.47
CA TYR A 363 5.39 5.34 -1.66
C TYR A 363 5.79 6.77 -2.02
N ARG A 364 5.77 7.69 -1.05
CA ARG A 364 6.17 9.08 -1.27
C ARG A 364 7.64 9.24 -1.64
N LYS A 365 8.49 8.30 -1.22
CA LYS A 365 9.91 8.28 -1.56
C LYS A 365 10.16 7.73 -2.96
N THR A 366 9.45 6.69 -3.38
CA THR A 366 9.47 6.27 -4.78
C THR A 366 8.98 7.39 -5.69
N ALA A 367 7.84 8.03 -5.39
CA ALA A 367 7.32 9.15 -6.17
C ALA A 367 8.33 10.30 -6.30
N ALA A 368 8.89 10.76 -5.16
CA ALA A 368 9.91 11.81 -5.18
C ALA A 368 11.21 11.40 -5.90
N GLY A 369 11.51 10.10 -5.97
CA GLY A 369 12.61 9.58 -6.77
C GLY A 369 12.32 9.63 -8.26
N LEU A 370 11.11 9.24 -8.67
CA LEU A 370 10.64 9.27 -10.05
C LEU A 370 10.66 10.70 -10.61
N ASP A 371 10.20 11.69 -9.83
CA ASP A 371 10.22 13.11 -10.20
C ASP A 371 11.61 13.66 -10.57
N LYS A 372 12.68 13.00 -10.10
CA LYS A 372 14.06 13.47 -10.24
C LYS A 372 14.84 12.76 -11.32
N VAL A 373 14.41 11.57 -11.75
CA VAL A 373 15.19 10.76 -12.69
C VAL A 373 14.88 11.16 -14.12
N VAL A 374 15.93 11.24 -14.94
CA VAL A 374 15.81 11.58 -16.37
C VAL A 374 16.50 10.50 -17.19
N PRO A 375 15.79 9.83 -18.12
CA PRO A 375 16.40 8.86 -19.03
C PRO A 375 17.53 9.45 -19.87
N ASN A 376 18.66 8.77 -19.92
CA ASN A 376 19.83 9.14 -20.68
C ASN A 376 19.92 8.31 -21.97
N GLU A 377 19.13 8.70 -22.96
CA GLU A 377 19.00 7.96 -24.22
C GLU A 377 20.33 7.80 -24.95
N ARG A 378 21.24 8.76 -24.80
CA ARG A 378 22.59 8.69 -25.39
C ARG A 378 23.37 7.51 -24.82
N VAL A 379 23.39 7.34 -23.49
CA VAL A 379 24.12 6.24 -22.85
C VAL A 379 23.50 4.90 -23.20
N MET A 380 22.16 4.79 -23.20
CA MET A 380 21.48 3.55 -23.62
C MET A 380 21.81 3.17 -25.06
N ARG A 381 21.83 4.15 -25.98
CA ARG A 381 22.20 3.94 -27.37
C ARG A 381 23.66 3.54 -27.53
N GLU A 382 24.58 4.25 -26.90
CA GLU A 382 26.03 3.95 -26.93
C GLU A 382 26.31 2.53 -26.43
N GLU A 383 25.57 2.07 -25.42
CA GLU A 383 25.72 0.72 -24.91
C GLU A 383 25.18 -0.35 -25.88
N LEU A 384 24.04 -0.10 -26.54
CA LEU A 384 23.54 -0.98 -27.59
C LEU A 384 24.51 -1.08 -28.79
N ASP A 385 25.07 0.06 -29.22
CA ASP A 385 26.03 0.11 -30.32
C ASP A 385 27.33 -0.66 -29.99
N ALA A 386 27.67 -0.80 -28.70
CA ALA A 386 28.82 -1.57 -28.23
C ALA A 386 28.58 -3.09 -28.16
N HIS A 387 27.35 -3.57 -28.41
CA HIS A 387 26.99 -5.00 -28.34
C HIS A 387 26.33 -5.48 -29.64
N PRO A 388 27.05 -5.48 -30.78
CA PRO A 388 26.52 -5.93 -32.06
C PRO A 388 26.14 -7.41 -32.08
N GLU A 389 26.70 -8.25 -31.21
CA GLU A 389 26.36 -9.68 -31.08
C GLU A 389 24.87 -9.94 -30.78
N LEU A 390 24.16 -8.94 -30.26
CA LEU A 390 22.74 -9.05 -29.88
C LEU A 390 21.81 -9.33 -31.07
N ILE A 391 22.20 -8.96 -32.29
CA ILE A 391 21.40 -9.30 -33.48
C ILE A 391 21.52 -10.79 -33.85
N GLY A 392 22.45 -11.54 -33.26
CA GLY A 392 22.70 -12.94 -33.59
C GLY A 392 21.46 -13.82 -33.44
N GLU A 393 20.63 -13.58 -32.42
CA GLU A 393 19.34 -14.28 -32.25
C GLU A 393 18.39 -14.02 -33.44
N ALA A 394 18.27 -12.76 -33.88
CA ALA A 394 17.43 -12.39 -35.01
C ALA A 394 17.94 -13.03 -36.31
N VAL A 395 19.25 -12.95 -36.56
CA VAL A 395 19.92 -13.56 -37.72
C VAL A 395 19.63 -15.06 -37.77
N GLN A 396 19.88 -15.76 -36.68
CA GLN A 396 19.60 -17.19 -36.58
C GLN A 396 18.12 -17.50 -36.85
N THR A 397 17.21 -16.68 -36.32
CA THR A 397 15.77 -16.92 -36.45
C THR A 397 15.30 -16.73 -37.90
N ILE A 398 15.80 -15.69 -38.59
CA ILE A 398 15.54 -15.46 -40.02
C ILE A 398 16.11 -16.60 -40.86
N LEU A 399 17.35 -17.04 -40.60
CA LEU A 399 17.95 -18.17 -41.30
C LEU A 399 17.17 -19.48 -41.12
N ARG A 400 16.67 -19.74 -39.91
CA ARG A 400 15.79 -20.89 -39.64
C ARG A 400 14.48 -20.81 -40.43
N ARG A 401 13.91 -19.61 -40.59
CA ARG A 401 12.71 -19.38 -41.43
C ARG A 401 12.98 -19.78 -42.88
N GLU A 402 14.18 -19.51 -43.40
CA GLU A 402 14.61 -19.92 -44.75
C GLU A 402 15.05 -21.38 -44.86
N GLY A 403 15.02 -22.13 -43.75
CA GLY A 403 15.34 -23.57 -43.74
C GLY A 403 16.81 -23.91 -43.52
N ASP A 404 17.65 -22.95 -43.11
CA ASP A 404 19.04 -23.24 -42.73
C ASP A 404 19.10 -24.06 -41.43
N THR A 405 19.57 -25.30 -41.53
CA THR A 405 19.69 -26.22 -40.39
C THR A 405 20.87 -25.89 -39.48
N GLU A 406 21.86 -25.15 -39.98
CA GLU A 406 23.10 -24.78 -39.29
C GLU A 406 23.09 -23.33 -38.76
N ALA A 407 21.95 -22.64 -38.86
CA ALA A 407 21.80 -21.22 -38.51
C ALA A 407 22.39 -20.83 -37.14
N TYR A 408 22.18 -21.66 -36.11
CA TYR A 408 22.74 -21.42 -34.77
C TYR A 408 24.26 -21.59 -34.74
N GLU A 409 24.79 -22.63 -35.39
CA GLU A 409 26.23 -22.89 -35.38
C GLU A 409 26.97 -21.80 -36.15
N ARG A 410 26.41 -21.27 -37.25
CA ARG A 410 26.97 -20.11 -37.98
C ARG A 410 27.13 -18.87 -37.09
N VAL A 411 26.05 -18.48 -36.39
CA VAL A 411 26.09 -17.31 -35.49
C VAL A 411 27.01 -17.55 -34.30
N LYS A 412 27.04 -18.77 -33.77
CA LYS A 412 27.92 -19.16 -32.67
C LYS A 412 29.39 -19.16 -33.07
N GLU A 413 29.73 -19.63 -34.27
CA GLU A 413 31.09 -19.57 -34.80
C GLU A 413 31.58 -18.12 -34.94
N LEU A 414 30.69 -17.21 -35.34
CA LEU A 414 31.00 -15.78 -35.45
C LEU A 414 31.18 -15.11 -34.07
N THR A 415 30.30 -15.40 -33.11
CA THR A 415 30.18 -14.63 -31.86
C THR A 415 30.92 -15.22 -30.65
N ARG A 416 31.28 -16.51 -30.67
CA ARG A 416 31.79 -17.18 -29.46
C ARG A 416 33.26 -16.87 -29.19
N GLY A 417 33.50 -16.04 -28.18
CA GLY A 417 34.85 -15.75 -27.66
C GLY A 417 35.63 -14.73 -28.48
N CYS A 418 34.93 -14.00 -29.35
CA CYS A 418 35.48 -12.94 -30.19
C CYS A 418 34.67 -11.66 -29.97
N GLU A 419 35.34 -10.50 -29.97
CA GLU A 419 34.65 -9.22 -30.16
C GLU A 419 34.20 -9.17 -31.63
N VAL A 420 32.90 -9.00 -31.85
CA VAL A 420 32.31 -8.91 -33.18
C VAL A 420 31.89 -7.47 -33.48
N THR A 421 31.78 -7.15 -34.76
CA THR A 421 31.29 -5.88 -35.28
C THR A 421 30.10 -6.12 -36.21
N LEU A 422 29.34 -5.06 -36.51
CA LEU A 422 28.30 -5.15 -37.55
C LEU A 422 28.87 -5.46 -38.94
N GLU A 423 30.15 -5.17 -39.18
CA GLU A 423 30.81 -5.50 -40.45
C GLU A 423 31.03 -7.01 -40.56
N ASP A 424 31.44 -7.69 -39.48
CA ASP A 424 31.58 -9.14 -39.46
C ASP A 424 30.25 -9.86 -39.76
N PHE A 425 29.13 -9.32 -39.26
CA PHE A 425 27.80 -9.80 -39.62
C PHE A 425 27.45 -9.56 -41.09
N ARG A 426 27.83 -8.42 -41.66
CA ARG A 426 27.59 -8.13 -43.09
C ARG A 426 28.38 -9.07 -44.00
N ASP A 427 29.62 -9.36 -43.64
CA ASP A 427 30.45 -10.34 -44.36
C ASP A 427 29.79 -11.73 -44.32
N LEU A 428 29.32 -12.17 -43.14
CA LEU A 428 28.52 -13.39 -43.04
C LEU A 428 27.30 -13.33 -43.96
N PHE A 429 26.57 -12.21 -43.96
CA PHE A 429 25.35 -12.07 -44.76
C PHE A 429 25.62 -12.16 -46.25
N ASP A 430 26.76 -11.69 -46.74
CA ASP A 430 27.14 -11.73 -48.17
C ASP A 430 27.46 -13.16 -48.65
N GLU A 431 27.87 -14.05 -47.75
CA GLU A 431 28.18 -15.45 -48.05
C GLU A 431 26.96 -16.38 -48.01
N LEU A 432 25.82 -15.93 -47.45
CA LEU A 432 24.61 -16.74 -47.32
C LEU A 432 23.96 -17.03 -48.70
N ASP A 433 23.50 -18.27 -48.89
CA ASP A 433 22.67 -18.67 -50.03
C ASP A 433 21.18 -18.43 -49.71
N VAL A 434 20.79 -17.14 -49.71
CA VAL A 434 19.42 -16.68 -49.46
C VAL A 434 18.98 -15.67 -50.51
N GLU A 435 17.66 -15.58 -50.74
CA GLU A 435 17.04 -14.58 -51.62
C GLU A 435 17.47 -13.15 -51.22
N GLU A 436 17.63 -12.25 -52.19
CA GLU A 436 18.13 -10.89 -51.93
C GLU A 436 17.21 -10.11 -50.98
N SER A 437 15.89 -10.33 -51.03
CA SER A 437 14.95 -9.71 -50.09
C SER A 437 15.23 -10.12 -48.64
N VAL A 438 15.64 -11.37 -48.40
CA VAL A 438 16.02 -11.85 -47.06
C VAL A 438 17.36 -11.25 -46.63
N ARG A 439 18.30 -11.10 -47.58
CA ARG A 439 19.59 -10.44 -47.31
C ARG A 439 19.40 -8.97 -46.93
N GLU A 440 18.45 -8.27 -47.56
CA GLU A 440 18.05 -6.91 -47.19
C GLU A 440 17.45 -6.85 -45.78
N GLU A 441 16.60 -7.81 -45.39
CA GLU A 441 16.08 -7.92 -44.01
C GLU A 441 17.21 -8.09 -42.98
N LEU A 442 18.17 -8.98 -43.25
CA LEU A 442 19.33 -9.20 -42.37
C LEU A 442 20.21 -7.96 -42.25
N ARG A 443 20.49 -7.27 -43.36
CA ARG A 443 21.30 -6.04 -43.39
C ARG A 443 20.62 -4.86 -42.68
N ALA A 444 19.30 -4.88 -42.52
CA ALA A 444 18.55 -3.85 -41.81
C ALA A 444 18.63 -3.98 -40.27
N LEU A 445 19.10 -5.12 -39.75
CA LEU A 445 19.21 -5.35 -38.32
C LEU A 445 20.29 -4.45 -37.68
N SER A 446 19.93 -3.81 -36.56
CA SER A 446 20.87 -3.21 -35.63
C SER A 446 20.40 -3.45 -34.20
N PRO A 447 21.30 -3.47 -33.19
CA PRO A 447 20.90 -3.56 -31.79
C PRO A 447 19.90 -2.46 -31.39
N THR A 448 20.03 -1.27 -31.98
CA THR A 448 19.18 -0.11 -31.70
C THR A 448 17.78 -0.18 -32.31
N THR A 449 17.57 -0.97 -33.36
CA THR A 449 16.25 -1.19 -33.98
C THR A 449 15.65 -2.54 -33.65
N TYR A 450 16.45 -3.49 -33.13
CA TYR A 450 16.02 -4.83 -32.72
C TYR A 450 15.33 -4.82 -31.34
N VAL A 451 14.32 -3.97 -31.18
CA VAL A 451 13.52 -3.83 -29.94
C VAL A 451 12.15 -4.52 -30.03
N GLY A 452 11.91 -5.25 -31.12
CA GLY A 452 10.67 -5.98 -31.37
C GLY A 452 9.43 -5.09 -31.26
N LEU A 453 8.46 -5.51 -30.44
CA LEU A 453 7.21 -4.79 -30.21
C LEU A 453 7.28 -3.88 -28.97
N GLY A 454 8.47 -3.56 -28.44
CA GLY A 454 8.62 -2.79 -27.20
C GLY A 454 7.77 -1.52 -27.16
N ASP A 455 7.83 -0.73 -28.23
CA ASP A 455 7.01 0.47 -28.41
C ASP A 455 5.50 0.18 -28.39
N GLN A 456 5.06 -0.83 -29.13
CA GLN A 456 3.63 -1.17 -29.28
C GLN A 456 3.04 -1.78 -28.00
N LEU A 457 3.85 -2.51 -27.22
CA LEU A 457 3.42 -3.13 -25.97
C LEU A 457 3.03 -2.10 -24.90
N VAL A 458 3.50 -0.85 -25.01
CA VAL A 458 3.07 0.24 -24.14
C VAL A 458 1.57 0.54 -24.30
N ASP A 459 0.97 0.26 -25.46
CA ASP A 459 -0.46 0.47 -25.70
C ASP A 459 -1.37 -0.51 -24.93
N GLU A 460 -0.79 -1.57 -24.32
CA GLU A 460 -1.52 -2.48 -23.43
C GLU A 460 -1.75 -1.89 -22.02
N LEU A 461 -1.16 -0.73 -21.70
CA LEU A 461 -1.49 0.05 -20.50
C LEU A 461 -2.91 0.65 -20.65
N ARG A 462 -3.90 -0.08 -20.13
CA ARG A 462 -5.31 0.35 -20.08
C ARG A 462 -5.60 1.32 -18.95
#